data_AF-A0A8J2JAU6-F1
#
_entry.id   AF-A0A8J2JAU6-F1
#
_cell.length_a   1.000
_cell.length_b   1.000
_cell.length_c   1.000
_cell.angle_alpha   90.00
_cell.angle_beta   90.00
_cell.angle_gamma   90.00
#
_symmetry.space_group_name_H-M   'P 1'
#
loop_
_entity.id
_entity.type
_entity.pdbx_description
1 polymer ?
#
loop_
_entity_poly.entity_id
_entity_poly.type
_entity_poly.pdbx_seq_one_letter_code
_entity_poly.pdbx_strand_id
1 'polypeptide(L)' 'VRNVRFGTKLGAPYNLEDSLWSALTDAHIKTPMGITAENLAVKYNITRQEVDAFSVQSQQRWGQGIYIDF' A
#
# COMPACT_ATOMS: atom_id res chain seq x y z
N VAL A 1 -1.15 4.94 -19.88
CA VAL A 1 -2.26 5.77 -20.38
C VAL A 1 -3.44 4.87 -20.72
N ARG A 2 -4.64 5.14 -20.18
CA ARG A 2 -5.85 4.35 -20.46
C ARG A 2 -6.69 4.99 -21.58
N ASN A 3 -7.60 4.21 -22.17
CA ASN A 3 -8.66 4.68 -23.09
C ASN A 3 -8.18 5.37 -24.38
N VAL A 4 -7.05 4.95 -24.95
CA VAL A 4 -6.51 5.52 -26.20
C VAL A 4 -6.65 4.61 -27.43
N ARG A 5 -7.17 3.39 -27.26
CA ARG A 5 -7.19 2.34 -28.31
C ARG A 5 -8.01 2.73 -29.55
N PHE A 6 -9.11 3.47 -29.39
CA PHE A 6 -10.09 3.72 -30.46
C PHE A 6 -10.18 5.20 -30.86
N GLY A 7 -9.09 5.94 -30.71
CA GLY A 7 -9.01 7.37 -31.00
C GLY A 7 -9.14 8.26 -29.76
N THR A 8 -8.63 9.47 -29.87
CA THR A 8 -8.53 10.45 -28.78
C THR A 8 -9.11 11.79 -29.21
N LYS A 9 -9.66 12.56 -28.26
CA LYS A 9 -10.16 13.92 -28.54
C LYS A 9 -9.01 14.92 -28.41
N LEU A 10 -8.97 15.92 -29.30
CA LEU A 10 -8.02 17.02 -29.18
C LEU A 10 -8.21 17.73 -27.84
N GLY A 11 -7.12 17.93 -27.10
CA GLY A 11 -7.12 18.57 -25.78
C GLY A 11 -7.59 17.68 -24.61
N ALA A 12 -7.86 16.39 -24.83
CA ALA A 12 -8.21 15.49 -23.73
C ALA A 12 -7.03 15.29 -22.75
N PRO A 13 -7.28 15.37 -21.43
CA PRO A 13 -6.24 15.11 -20.44
C PRO A 13 -5.97 13.61 -20.36
N TYR A 14 -4.70 13.22 -20.57
CA TYR A 14 -4.24 11.85 -20.44
C TYR A 14 -3.21 11.75 -19.32
N ASN A 15 -3.46 10.85 -18.38
CA ASN A 15 -2.52 10.57 -17.31
C ASN A 15 -1.70 9.32 -17.65
N LEU A 16 -0.40 9.40 -17.39
CA LEU A 16 0.44 8.23 -17.25
C LEU A 16 0.19 7.65 -15.86
N GLU A 17 -0.75 6.71 -15.81
CA GLU A 17 -1.12 6.03 -14.58
C GLU A 17 -0.03 5.07 -14.11
N ASP A 18 0.30 5.17 -12.83
CA ASP A 18 1.13 4.21 -12.11
C ASP A 18 0.29 2.96 -11.80
N SER A 19 0.65 1.83 -12.42
CA SER A 19 -0.05 0.57 -12.22
C SER A 19 0.11 0.00 -10.82
N LEU A 20 1.24 0.24 -10.16
CA LEU A 20 1.48 -0.23 -8.79
C LEU A 20 0.62 0.56 -7.82
N TRP A 21 0.60 1.89 -7.94
CA TRP A 21 -0.23 2.73 -7.08
C TRP A 21 -1.73 2.43 -7.26
N SER A 22 -2.18 2.26 -8.51
CA SER A 22 -3.57 1.89 -8.79
C SER A 22 -3.93 0.51 -8.21
N ALA A 23 -3.01 -0.45 -8.21
CA ALA A 23 -3.27 -1.79 -7.70
C ALA A 23 -3.37 -1.85 -6.16
N LEU A 24 -2.77 -0.89 -5.45
CA LEU A 24 -2.83 -0.78 -3.99
C LEU A 24 -4.08 -0.06 -3.47
N THR A 25 -5.04 0.24 -4.36
CA THR A 25 -6.34 0.78 -4.00
C THR A 25 -7.43 -0.19 -4.42
N ASP A 26 -8.27 -0.61 -3.47
CA ASP A 26 -9.46 -1.40 -3.80
C ASP A 26 -10.44 -0.53 -4.57
N ALA A 27 -10.68 -0.87 -5.84
CA ALA A 27 -11.57 -0.11 -6.71
C ALA A 27 -13.06 -0.26 -6.37
N HIS A 28 -13.45 -1.35 -5.69
CA HIS A 28 -14.84 -1.61 -5.32
C HIS A 28 -15.28 -0.69 -4.17
N ILE A 29 -14.49 -0.64 -3.10
CA ILE A 29 -14.76 0.22 -1.93
C ILE A 29 -14.01 1.56 -1.97
N LYS A 30 -13.26 1.82 -3.05
CA LYS A 30 -12.48 3.05 -3.28
C LYS A 30 -11.52 3.40 -2.13
N THR A 31 -10.91 2.38 -1.53
CA THR A 31 -10.13 2.52 -0.30
C THR A 31 -8.70 1.99 -0.50
N PRO A 32 -7.66 2.80 -0.22
CA PRO A 32 -6.27 2.33 -0.22
C PRO A 32 -6.04 1.24 0.82
N MET A 33 -5.15 0.29 0.54
CA MET A 33 -4.82 -0.78 1.50
C MET A 33 -4.32 -0.27 2.86
N GLY A 34 -3.61 0.87 2.88
CA GLY A 34 -3.20 1.50 4.15
C GLY A 34 -4.40 1.92 5.01
N ILE A 35 -5.47 2.43 4.40
CA ILE A 35 -6.68 2.85 5.13
C ILE A 35 -7.47 1.66 5.64
N THR A 36 -7.49 0.53 4.92
CA THR A 36 -8.11 -0.68 5.46
C THR A 36 -7.35 -1.22 6.68
N ALA A 37 -6.03 -1.05 6.74
CA ALA A 37 -5.24 -1.33 7.94
C ALA A 37 -5.58 -0.38 9.11
N GLU A 38 -5.74 0.93 8.85
CA GLU A 38 -6.18 1.90 9.86
C GLU A 38 -7.57 1.57 10.42
N ASN A 39 -8.49 1.09 9.58
CA ASN A 39 -9.81 0.64 10.03
C ASN A 39 -9.71 -0.54 11.02
N LEU A 40 -8.76 -1.46 10.80
CA LEU A 40 -8.48 -2.53 11.76
C LEU A 40 -7.86 -1.97 13.03
N ALA A 41 -6.93 -1.01 12.93
CA ALA A 41 -6.31 -0.39 14.09
C ALA A 41 -7.36 0.26 15.01
N VAL A 42 -8.31 1.01 14.45
CA VAL A 42 -9.44 1.57 15.22
C VAL A 42 -10.32 0.47 15.83
N LYS A 43 -10.70 -0.54 15.04
CA LYS A 43 -11.58 -1.63 15.49
C LYS A 43 -11.00 -2.41 16.67
N TYR A 44 -9.68 -2.58 16.71
CA TYR A 44 -8.98 -3.37 17.72
C TYR A 44 -8.19 -2.52 18.73
N ASN A 45 -8.37 -1.20 18.73
CA ASN A 45 -7.63 -0.26 19.57
C ASN A 45 -6.10 -0.45 19.52
N ILE A 46 -5.56 -0.74 18.34
CA ILE A 46 -4.12 -0.87 18.13
C ILE A 46 -3.52 0.53 18.10
N THR A 47 -2.61 0.79 19.01
CA THR A 47 -1.94 2.08 19.15
C THR A 47 -0.75 2.19 18.19
N ARG A 48 -0.36 3.43 17.88
CA ARG A 48 0.83 3.70 17.07
C ARG A 48 2.08 3.10 17.70
N GLN A 49 2.21 3.16 19.02
CA GLN A 49 3.35 2.63 19.77
C GLN A 49 3.47 1.11 19.62
N GLU A 50 2.35 0.38 19.61
CA GLU A 50 2.36 -1.07 19.39
C GLU A 50 2.80 -1.43 17.96
N VAL A 51 2.34 -0.69 16.96
CA VAL A 51 2.76 -0.88 15.55
C VAL A 51 4.26 -0.61 15.37
N ASP A 52 4.77 0.47 15.96
CA ASP A 52 6.20 0.81 15.90
C ASP A 52 7.05 -0.26 16.63
N ALA A 53 6.62 -0.71 17.81
CA ALA A 53 7.30 -1.76 18.57
C ALA A 53 7.36 -3.08 17.79
N PHE A 54 6.26 -3.48 17.15
CA PHE A 54 6.22 -4.66 16.29
C PHE A 54 7.14 -4.50 15.07
N SER A 55 7.17 -3.32 14.46
CA SER A 55 8.02 -3.03 13.30
C SER A 55 9.51 -3.17 13.63
N VAL A 56 9.94 -2.62 14.78
CA VAL A 56 11.31 -2.80 15.28
C VAL A 56 11.62 -4.27 15.56
N GLN A 57 10.71 -4.98 16.22
CA GLN A 57 10.88 -6.41 16.51
C GLN A 57 11.01 -7.24 15.21
N SER A 58 10.22 -6.93 14.18
CA SER A 58 10.30 -7.61 12.88
C SER A 58 11.68 -7.42 12.24
N GLN A 59 12.23 -6.21 12.28
CA GLN A 59 13.57 -5.93 11.74
C GLN A 59 14.67 -6.62 12.56
N GLN A 60 14.56 -6.64 13.89
CA GLN A 60 15.49 -7.36 14.76
C GLN A 60 15.51 -8.86 14.46
N ARG A 61 14.35 -9.48 14.27
CA ARG A 61 14.25 -10.91 13.93
C ARG A 61 14.87 -11.22 12.58
N TRP A 62 14.60 -10.39 11.57
CA TRP A 62 15.24 -10.53 10.25
C TRP A 62 16.76 -10.42 10.36
N GLY A 63 17.26 -9.40 11.08
CA GLY A 63 18.69 -9.23 11.30
C GLY A 63 19.33 -10.41 12.03
N GLN A 64 18.70 -10.91 13.09
CA GLN A 64 19.18 -12.11 13.81
C GLN A 64 19.23 -13.33 12.88
N GLY A 65 18.18 -13.57 12.10
CA GLY A 65 18.12 -14.65 11.09
C GLY A 65 19.28 -14.64 10.11
N ILE A 66 19.73 -13.45 9.71
CA ILE A 66 20.90 -13.29 8.85
C ILE A 66 22.18 -13.75 9.56
N TYR A 67 22.37 -13.39 10.84
CA TYR A 67 23.60 -13.74 11.57
C TYR A 67 23.71 -15.21 11.99
N ILE A 68 22.61 -15.97 12.01
CA ILE A 68 22.64 -17.43 12.30
C ILE A 68 22.93 -18.29 11.05
N ASP A 69 22.79 -17.73 9.84
CA ASP A 69 23.01 -18.44 8.56
C ASP A 69 24.42 -18.20 7.97
N PHE A 70 25.36 -17.57 8.71
CA PHE A 70 26.76 -17.36 8.33
C PHE A 70 27.76 -18.09 9.24
#